data_AF-A0A7J4ERS4-F1
#
_entry.id   AF-A0A7J4ERS4-F1
#
_cell.length_a   1.000
_cell.length_b   1.000
_cell.length_c   1.000
_cell.angle_alpha   90.00
_cell.angle_beta   90.00
_cell.angle_gamma   90.00
#
_symmetry.space_group_name_H-M   'P 1'
#
loop_
_entity.id
_entity.type
_entity.pdbx_description
1 polymer ?
#
loop_
_entity_poly.entity_id
_entity_poly.type
_entity_poly.pdbx_seq_one_letter_code
_entity_poly.pdbx_strand_id
1 'polypeptide(L)'
;NERFDPKRHKLYSSGLHPFQIAEKIARSENRDRHPIDVWPISSACYKGPHEATFPLEIPIRAFLASSKKGDLVLDPFVGSGTTMEAAQLLERDSIGIDISPLSKSMVAERLKEKIKQRTLDNSFSFEIYE
;
A
#
# COMPACT_ATOMS: atom_id res chain seq x y z
N ASN A 1 17.36 -20.27 5.11
CA ASN A 1 17.43 -19.48 6.37
C ASN A 1 18.00 -18.09 6.12
N GLU A 2 17.34 -17.28 5.28
CA GLU A 2 17.68 -15.85 5.16
C GLU A 2 16.82 -15.10 6.19
N ARG A 3 17.47 -14.79 7.32
CA ARG A 3 16.89 -14.03 8.43
C ARG A 3 16.52 -12.64 7.94
N PHE A 4 15.32 -12.19 8.31
CA PHE A 4 14.90 -10.79 8.45
C PHE A 4 16.01 -9.78 8.15
N ASP A 5 15.88 -9.00 7.06
CA ASP A 5 16.79 -7.89 6.77
C ASP A 5 16.34 -6.63 7.51
N PRO A 6 16.99 -6.25 8.64
CA PRO A 6 16.62 -5.05 9.40
C PRO A 6 16.80 -3.75 8.60
N LYS A 7 17.52 -3.76 7.47
CA LYS A 7 17.65 -2.59 6.59
C LYS A 7 16.35 -2.28 5.85
N ARG A 8 15.51 -3.29 5.55
CA ARG A 8 14.21 -3.10 4.90
C ARG A 8 13.21 -2.41 5.83
N HIS A 9 13.22 -2.78 7.11
CA HIS A 9 12.38 -2.13 8.13
C HIS A 9 12.72 -0.65 8.33
N LYS A 10 13.97 -0.24 8.12
CA LYS A 10 14.38 1.17 8.18
C LYS A 10 13.87 2.00 7.01
N LEU A 11 13.48 1.41 5.87
CA LEU A 11 12.99 2.19 4.71
C LEU A 11 11.70 2.95 5.03
N TYR A 12 10.78 2.32 5.75
CA TYR A 12 9.53 2.97 6.18
C TYR A 12 9.76 4.03 7.28
N SER A 13 10.83 3.91 8.05
CA SER A 13 11.24 4.89 9.08
C SER A 13 12.21 5.97 8.55
N SER A 14 12.61 5.89 7.28
CA SER A 14 13.70 6.72 6.71
C SER A 14 13.24 8.09 6.21
N GLY A 15 11.95 8.43 6.33
CA GLY A 15 11.38 9.67 5.80
C GLY A 15 11.31 9.73 4.27
N LEU A 16 11.65 8.63 3.57
CA LEU A 16 11.50 8.53 2.12
C LEU A 16 10.03 8.55 1.73
N HIS A 17 9.74 9.16 0.58
CA HIS A 17 8.38 9.14 0.03
C HIS A 17 7.96 7.69 -0.26
N PRO A 18 6.72 7.27 0.01
CA PRO A 18 6.30 5.87 -0.16
C PRO A 18 6.52 5.32 -1.57
N PHE A 19 6.46 6.15 -2.62
CA PHE A 19 6.86 5.77 -3.98
C PHE A 19 8.34 5.38 -4.08
N GLN A 20 9.24 6.13 -3.44
CA GLN A 20 10.67 5.83 -3.41
C GLN A 20 10.94 4.56 -2.60
N ILE A 21 10.13 4.27 -1.58
CA ILE A 21 10.18 3.03 -0.83
C ILE A 21 9.73 1.87 -1.73
N ALA A 22 8.60 2.01 -2.43
CA ALA A 22 8.11 1.01 -3.39
C ALA A 22 9.13 0.73 -4.50
N GLU A 23 9.73 1.78 -5.07
CA GLU A 23 10.77 1.68 -6.10
C GLU A 23 12.04 1.02 -5.54
N LYS A 24 12.45 1.35 -4.31
CA LYS A 24 13.57 0.69 -3.64
C LYS A 24 13.28 -0.78 -3.33
N ILE A 25 12.06 -1.13 -2.94
CA ILE A 25 11.66 -2.52 -2.70
C ILE A 25 11.77 -3.29 -4.02
N ALA A 26 11.17 -2.78 -5.10
CA ALA A 26 11.23 -3.38 -6.42
C ALA A 26 12.65 -3.47 -7.00
N ARG A 27 13.53 -2.53 -6.66
CA ARG A 27 14.95 -2.55 -7.06
C ARG A 27 15.84 -3.39 -6.15
N SER A 28 15.45 -3.60 -4.89
CA SER A 28 16.18 -4.44 -3.92
C SER A 28 15.92 -5.93 -4.11
N GLU A 29 14.88 -6.28 -4.87
CA GLU A 29 14.79 -7.60 -5.48
C GLU A 29 15.95 -7.69 -6.47
N ASN A 30 16.99 -8.44 -6.08
CA ASN A 30 18.10 -8.80 -6.96
C ASN A 30 17.49 -9.21 -8.31
N ARG A 31 17.78 -8.45 -9.38
CA ARG A 31 17.28 -8.77 -10.72
C ARG A 31 17.72 -10.13 -11.24
N ASP A 32 18.67 -10.75 -10.55
CA ASP A 32 19.22 -12.07 -10.82
C ASP A 32 18.54 -13.20 -10.00
N ARG A 33 17.58 -12.88 -9.11
CA ARG A 33 16.80 -13.87 -8.35
C ARG A 33 15.31 -13.67 -8.60
N HIS A 34 14.64 -14.74 -9.00
CA HIS A 34 13.18 -14.75 -9.10
C HIS A 34 12.55 -14.40 -7.72
N PRO A 35 11.43 -13.65 -7.72
CA PRO A 35 10.66 -13.43 -6.49
C PRO A 35 10.33 -14.78 -5.84
N ILE A 36 10.52 -14.88 -4.53
CA ILE A 36 10.25 -16.11 -3.77
C ILE A 36 8.83 -16.05 -3.17
N ASP A 37 8.24 -17.22 -2.94
CA ASP A 37 6.85 -17.36 -2.44
C ASP A 37 6.68 -16.94 -0.96
N VAL A 38 7.77 -16.71 -0.23
CA VAL A 38 7.75 -16.32 1.18
C VAL A 38 8.34 -14.94 1.36
N TRP A 39 7.52 -13.97 1.77
CA TRP A 39 7.96 -12.59 2.00
C TRP A 39 8.21 -12.33 3.49
N PRO A 40 9.46 -12.05 3.91
CA PRO A 40 9.75 -11.69 5.30
C PRO A 40 9.36 -10.21 5.54
N ILE A 41 8.08 -9.97 5.84
CA ILE A 41 7.52 -8.63 6.10
C ILE A 41 7.08 -8.58 7.56
N SER A 42 7.54 -7.57 8.30
CA SER A 42 7.08 -7.32 9.67
C SER A 42 5.67 -6.75 9.68
N SER A 43 4.86 -7.15 10.66
CA SER A 43 3.56 -6.54 10.91
C SER A 43 3.72 -5.04 11.18
N ALA A 44 2.86 -4.23 10.56
CA ALA A 44 2.79 -2.81 10.83
C ALA A 44 1.78 -2.59 11.97
N CYS A 45 2.22 -2.02 13.09
CA CYS A 45 1.30 -1.53 14.10
C CYS A 45 0.66 -0.23 13.59
N TYR A 46 -0.59 -0.29 13.14
CA TYR A 46 -1.40 0.90 12.92
C TYR A 46 -1.92 1.41 14.28
N LYS A 47 -1.75 2.71 14.56
CA LYS A 47 -2.13 3.32 15.85
C LYS A 47 -3.62 3.69 15.95
N GLY A 48 -4.41 3.44 14.90
CA GLY A 48 -5.86 3.68 14.88
C GLY A 48 -6.69 2.50 15.38
N PRO A 49 -8.02 2.64 15.46
CA PRO A 49 -8.94 1.70 16.11
C PRO A 49 -9.15 0.35 15.39
N HIS A 50 -8.27 -0.05 14.45
CA HIS A 50 -8.46 -1.27 13.65
C HIS A 50 -7.47 -2.37 13.97
N GLU A 51 -8.05 -3.53 14.31
CA GLU A 51 -7.38 -4.71 14.87
C GLU A 51 -6.67 -5.60 13.82
N ALA A 52 -6.65 -5.25 12.53
CA ALA A 52 -6.07 -6.12 11.49
C ALA A 52 -5.52 -5.38 10.25
N THR A 53 -4.84 -4.24 10.44
CA THR A 53 -4.20 -3.55 9.31
C THR A 53 -2.95 -4.32 8.83
N PHE A 54 -2.92 -4.73 7.57
CA PHE A 54 -1.71 -5.34 7.00
C PHE A 54 -0.66 -4.28 6.61
N PRO A 55 0.63 -4.65 6.54
CA PRO A 55 1.69 -3.73 6.11
C PRO A 55 1.49 -3.26 4.66
N LEU A 56 1.73 -1.97 4.42
CA LEU A 56 1.66 -1.34 3.09
C LEU A 56 2.57 -2.02 2.04
N GLU A 57 3.63 -2.70 2.48
CA GLU A 57 4.53 -3.44 1.61
C GLU A 57 3.83 -4.56 0.81
N ILE A 58 2.84 -5.22 1.41
CA ILE A 58 2.13 -6.35 0.81
C ILE A 58 1.42 -5.94 -0.50
N PRO A 59 0.48 -4.95 -0.50
CA PRO A 59 -0.22 -4.56 -1.72
C PRO A 59 0.73 -3.90 -2.73
N ILE A 60 1.78 -3.20 -2.27
CA ILE A 60 2.79 -2.62 -3.19
C ILE A 60 3.47 -3.71 -4.01
N ARG A 61 3.94 -4.79 -3.37
CA ARG A 61 4.57 -5.91 -4.08
C ARG A 61 3.60 -6.59 -5.02
N ALA A 62 2.37 -6.83 -4.57
CA ALA A 62 1.33 -7.42 -5.40
C ALA A 62 1.10 -6.58 -6.67
N PHE A 63 0.85 -5.27 -6.54
CA PHE A 63 0.58 -4.40 -7.69
C PHE A 63 1.76 -4.25 -8.64
N LEU A 64 3.00 -4.25 -8.13
CA LEU A 64 4.17 -4.19 -9.01
C LEU A 64 4.38 -5.49 -9.80
N ALA A 65 3.92 -6.63 -9.27
CA ALA A 65 3.99 -7.92 -9.94
C ALA A 65 2.79 -8.18 -10.88
N SER A 66 1.61 -7.65 -10.57
CA SER A 66 0.34 -8.05 -11.22
C SER A 66 -0.43 -6.95 -11.94
N SER A 67 -0.03 -5.68 -11.82
CA SER A 67 -0.74 -4.55 -12.46
C SER A 67 0.20 -3.46 -13.00
N LYS A 68 -0.35 -2.60 -13.86
CA LYS A 68 0.31 -1.43 -14.44
C LYS A 68 -0.27 -0.15 -13.87
N LYS A 69 0.45 0.95 -14.07
CA LYS A 69 -0.06 2.31 -13.80
C LYS A 69 -1.33 2.55 -14.62
N GLY A 70 -2.35 3.11 -13.99
CA GLY A 70 -3.68 3.35 -14.59
C GLY A 70 -4.62 2.14 -14.56
N ASP A 71 -4.18 0.96 -14.10
CA ASP A 71 -5.11 -0.16 -13.90
C ASP A 71 -6.03 0.10 -12.70
N LEU A 72 -7.20 -0.55 -12.73
CA LEU A 72 -8.17 -0.54 -11.65
C LEU A 72 -7.92 -1.71 -10.67
N VAL A 73 -7.87 -1.41 -9.38
CA VAL A 73 -7.75 -2.38 -8.29
C VAL A 73 -9.08 -2.49 -7.54
N LEU A 74 -9.55 -3.71 -7.30
CA LEU A 74 -10.71 -3.99 -6.43
C LEU A 74 -10.25 -4.64 -5.13
N ASP A 75 -10.70 -4.09 -4.00
CA ASP A 75 -10.57 -4.72 -2.68
C ASP A 75 -11.95 -4.86 -2.02
N PRO A 76 -12.51 -6.08 -1.95
CA PRO A 76 -13.83 -6.31 -1.37
C PRO A 76 -13.87 -6.31 0.16
N PHE A 77 -12.72 -6.12 0.83
CA PHE A 77 -12.59 -6.09 2.30
C PHE A 77 -11.64 -4.96 2.72
N VAL A 78 -11.96 -3.74 2.29
CA VAL A 78 -10.99 -2.64 2.27
C VAL A 78 -10.56 -2.16 3.66
N GLY A 79 -11.39 -2.38 4.68
CA GLY A 79 -11.10 -2.07 6.08
C GLY A 79 -10.54 -0.66 6.26
N SER A 80 -9.30 -0.58 6.75
CA SER A 80 -8.61 0.70 7.01
C SER A 80 -8.00 1.38 5.78
N GLY A 81 -8.12 0.78 4.59
CA GLY A 81 -7.73 1.42 3.33
C GLY A 81 -6.28 1.23 2.88
N THR A 82 -5.56 0.23 3.40
CA THR A 82 -4.15 0.01 3.03
C THR A 82 -3.97 -0.32 1.54
N THR A 83 -4.91 -1.07 0.94
CA THR A 83 -4.94 -1.33 -0.50
C THR A 83 -5.08 -0.04 -1.30
N MET A 84 -6.03 0.82 -0.94
CA MET A 84 -6.32 2.06 -1.67
C MET A 84 -5.17 3.05 -1.56
N GLU A 85 -4.52 3.12 -0.39
CA GLU A 85 -3.29 3.87 -0.21
C GLU A 85 -2.18 3.38 -1.16
N ALA A 86 -1.96 2.06 -1.24
CA ALA A 86 -0.96 1.51 -2.15
C ALA A 86 -1.31 1.77 -3.62
N ALA A 87 -2.59 1.66 -4.01
CA ALA A 87 -3.06 1.93 -5.37
C ALA A 87 -2.77 3.38 -5.75
N GLN A 88 -3.12 4.34 -4.89
CA GLN A 88 -2.86 5.76 -5.12
C GLN A 88 -1.37 6.09 -5.21
N LEU A 89 -0.55 5.52 -4.32
CA LEU A 89 0.91 5.70 -4.34
C LEU A 89 1.54 5.22 -5.64
N LEU A 90 0.99 4.13 -6.16
CA LEU A 90 1.44 3.48 -7.38
C LEU A 90 0.68 3.95 -8.63
N GLU A 91 -0.17 4.97 -8.53
CA GLU A 91 -0.90 5.56 -9.65
C GLU A 91 -1.84 4.56 -10.34
N ARG A 92 -2.66 3.87 -9.54
CA ARG A 92 -3.77 3.00 -9.96
C ARG A 92 -5.09 3.60 -9.46
N ASP A 93 -6.16 3.32 -10.18
CA ASP A 93 -7.53 3.54 -9.67
C ASP A 93 -7.89 2.43 -8.67
N SER A 94 -8.82 2.71 -7.75
CA SER A 94 -9.23 1.68 -6.79
C SER A 94 -10.69 1.74 -6.37
N ILE A 95 -11.31 0.58 -6.19
CA ILE A 95 -12.63 0.42 -5.59
C ILE A 95 -12.47 -0.40 -4.32
N GLY A 96 -12.94 0.15 -3.20
CA GLY A 96 -13.04 -0.54 -1.93
C GLY A 96 -14.49 -0.93 -1.63
N ILE A 97 -14.69 -2.09 -1.03
CA ILE A 97 -15.98 -2.48 -0.45
C ILE A 97 -15.70 -2.94 0.97
N ASP A 98 -16.57 -2.59 1.91
CA ASP A 98 -16.51 -3.13 3.26
C ASP A 98 -17.89 -3.04 3.92
N ILE A 99 -18.26 -4.08 4.67
CA ILE A 99 -19.53 -4.12 5.38
C ILE A 99 -19.58 -3.15 6.56
N SER A 100 -18.41 -2.75 7.08
CA SER A 100 -18.33 -1.83 8.20
C SER A 100 -18.59 -0.40 7.72
N PRO A 101 -19.57 0.31 8.32
CA PRO A 101 -19.85 1.70 7.99
C PRO A 101 -18.69 2.64 8.39
N LEU A 102 -17.74 2.16 9.21
CA LEU A 102 -16.56 2.94 9.60
C LEU A 102 -15.49 2.96 8.50
N SER A 103 -15.49 2.01 7.57
CA SER A 103 -14.43 1.85 6.57
C SER A 103 -14.30 3.08 5.67
N LYS A 104 -15.43 3.67 5.28
CA LYS A 104 -15.45 4.87 4.44
C LYS A 104 -14.77 6.07 5.08
N SER A 105 -15.03 6.33 6.36
CA SER A 105 -14.44 7.49 7.05
C SER A 105 -12.94 7.29 7.30
N MET A 106 -12.52 6.07 7.64
CA MET A 106 -11.12 5.75 7.87
C MET A 106 -10.26 5.82 6.60
N VAL A 107 -10.76 5.24 5.50
CA VAL A 107 -10.06 5.33 4.21
C VAL A 107 -9.92 6.80 3.83
N ALA A 108 -10.98 7.59 3.97
CA ALA A 108 -10.94 9.01 3.68
C ALA A 108 -9.91 9.76 4.54
N GLU A 109 -9.80 9.44 5.84
CA GLU A 109 -8.79 9.99 6.73
C GLU A 109 -7.37 9.62 6.29
N ARG A 110 -7.13 8.33 6.04
CA ARG A 110 -5.83 7.81 5.57
C ARG A 110 -5.37 8.45 4.27
N LEU A 111 -6.28 8.66 3.32
CA LEU A 111 -5.95 9.28 2.03
C LEU A 111 -5.77 10.81 2.15
N LYS A 112 -6.53 11.50 3.02
CA LYS A 112 -6.40 12.95 3.25
C LYS A 112 -5.02 13.38 3.73
N GLU A 113 -4.40 12.59 4.61
CA GLU A 113 -3.07 12.91 5.16
C GLU A 113 -1.98 12.96 4.08
N LYS A 114 -2.15 12.22 2.98
CA LYS A 114 -1.13 12.05 1.94
C LYS A 114 -1.39 12.84 0.66
N ILE A 115 -2.61 13.35 0.45
CA ILE A 115 -2.96 14.27 -0.66
C ILE A 115 -2.20 15.62 -0.57
N LYS A 116 -1.84 16.10 0.64
CA LYS A 116 -1.10 17.37 0.79
C LYS A 116 0.30 17.37 0.18
N GLN A 117 0.88 16.22 -0.15
CA GLN A 117 2.24 16.12 -0.70
C GLN A 117 2.28 16.04 -2.24
N ARG A 118 1.13 16.07 -2.93
CA ARG A 118 1.05 15.97 -4.39
C ARG A 118 0.33 17.18 -5.00
N THR A 119 1.04 17.88 -5.88
CA THR A 119 0.54 19.01 -6.64
C THR A 119 -0.15 18.51 -7.93
N LEU A 120 -1.44 18.82 -8.06
CA LEU A 120 -2.24 19.13 -9.26
C LEU A 120 -2.58 18.12 -10.39
N ASP A 121 -2.10 16.87 -10.41
CA ASP A 121 -2.60 15.87 -11.39
C ASP A 121 -3.47 14.79 -10.71
N ASN A 122 -4.65 15.20 -10.23
CA ASN A 122 -5.65 14.31 -9.60
C ASN A 122 -6.50 13.60 -10.67
N SER A 123 -5.96 12.56 -11.31
CA SER A 123 -6.76 11.73 -12.24
C SER A 123 -7.19 10.38 -11.69
N PHE A 124 -6.77 10.01 -10.47
CA PHE A 124 -7.07 8.69 -9.92
C PHE A 124 -8.29 8.74 -9.01
N SER A 125 -9.29 7.92 -9.36
CA SER A 125 -10.55 7.86 -8.63
C SER A 125 -10.50 6.77 -7.56
N PHE A 126 -11.27 7.00 -6.51
CA PHE A 126 -11.55 5.94 -5.56
C PHE A 126 -13.00 6.00 -5.12
N GLU A 127 -13.60 4.82 -4.96
CA GLU A 127 -14.98 4.66 -4.53
C GLU A 127 -15.05 3.61 -3.41
N ILE A 128 -15.94 3.84 -2.45
CA ILE A 128 -16.17 2.94 -1.33
C ILE A 128 -17.66 2.63 -1.25
N TYR A 129 -17.98 1.35 -1.34
CA TYR A 129 -19.33 0.80 -1.22
C TYR A 129 -19.52 0.13 0.14
N GLU A 130 -20.75 0.22 0.64
CA GLU A 130 -21.24 -0.41 1.87
C GLU A 130 -22.25 -1.52 1.52
#